data_AF-A0AA40A8E7-F1
#
_entry.id   AF-A0AA40A8E7-F1
#
_cell.length_a   1.000
_cell.length_b   1.000
_cell.length_c   1.000
_cell.angle_alpha   90.00
_cell.angle_beta   90.00
_cell.angle_gamma   90.00
#
_symmetry.space_group_name_H-M   'P 1'
#
loop_
_entity.id
_entity.type
_entity.pdbx_description
1 polymer ?
#
loop_
_entity_poly.entity_id
_entity_poly.type
_entity_poly.pdbx_seq_one_letter_code
_entity_poly.pdbx_strand_id
1 'polypeptide(L)'
;MSTSKRLIVCGGNGFLGSRICKAAVNRGWDVTSISRSGEPQWQHVSSSSTPPSWAHSVSWERADIFRPAQYISLLQGADYVIHSMGILLEADYKGVLSGKQSPIAGLQKAFSAAKGQSPNPLERKSGNEPSPPSSGSQLTYEMMNRDSAILLAKEAEKAKIGTFGYISAAGGAPVLPSRYITTKREAEQVIADEFPQMRSIFFRPPFMYDSSRPFTVPMAAMTAAGAMFNGLTGGVLNSFLGAAGAKPLKADLVADAVVEALQDAEVSGPIEVPQMEELASKSWRRTMV
;
A
#
# COMPACT_ATOMS: atom_id res chain seq x y z
N MET A 1 10.70 -27.56 16.87
CA MET A 1 11.17 -26.73 15.74
C MET A 1 10.18 -25.60 15.59
N SER A 2 10.60 -24.33 15.74
CA SER A 2 9.72 -23.19 15.45
C SER A 2 9.40 -23.24 13.96
N THR A 3 8.13 -23.42 13.58
CA THR A 3 7.70 -23.30 12.19
C THR A 3 8.02 -21.89 11.70
N SER A 4 8.56 -21.77 10.49
CA SER A 4 8.73 -20.46 9.85
C SER A 4 7.38 -19.76 9.73
N LYS A 5 7.36 -18.45 9.95
CA LYS A 5 6.16 -17.63 9.80
C LYS A 5 5.78 -17.53 8.33
N ARG A 6 4.49 -17.60 8.02
CA ARG A 6 3.99 -17.51 6.65
C ARG A 6 3.23 -16.22 6.40
N LEU A 7 3.70 -15.45 5.41
CA LEU A 7 3.17 -14.14 5.03
C LEU A 7 2.63 -14.16 3.60
N ILE A 8 1.39 -13.69 3.43
CA ILE A 8 0.78 -13.41 2.13
C ILE A 8 0.82 -11.91 1.83
N VAL A 9 1.43 -11.51 0.72
CA VAL A 9 1.56 -10.11 0.29
C VAL A 9 0.74 -9.86 -0.98
N CYS A 10 -0.47 -9.31 -0.83
CA CYS A 10 -1.29 -8.87 -1.96
C CYS A 10 -0.77 -7.53 -2.48
N GLY A 11 -0.33 -7.50 -3.74
CA GLY A 11 0.41 -6.37 -4.32
C GLY A 11 1.92 -6.44 -4.10
N GLY A 12 2.46 -7.62 -3.76
CA GLY A 12 3.90 -7.83 -3.50
C GLY A 12 4.80 -7.59 -4.71
N ASN A 13 4.26 -7.48 -5.92
CA ASN A 13 5.04 -7.10 -7.10
C ASN A 13 5.17 -5.58 -7.32
N GLY A 14 4.58 -4.78 -6.42
CA GLY A 14 4.64 -3.32 -6.47
C GLY A 14 5.88 -2.73 -5.77
N PHE A 15 5.91 -1.40 -5.73
CA PHE A 15 7.03 -0.64 -5.15
C PHE A 15 7.31 -0.96 -3.68
N LEU A 16 6.29 -0.83 -2.81
CA LEU A 16 6.42 -1.17 -1.40
C LEU A 16 6.29 -2.69 -1.17
N GLY A 17 5.33 -3.33 -1.84
CA GLY A 17 5.05 -4.75 -1.65
C GLY A 17 6.27 -5.66 -1.85
N SER A 18 7.11 -5.38 -2.85
CA SER A 18 8.34 -6.15 -3.10
C SER A 18 9.37 -6.00 -1.98
N ARG A 19 9.44 -4.83 -1.36
CA ARG A 19 10.31 -4.56 -0.21
C ARG A 19 9.77 -5.24 1.04
N ILE A 20 8.46 -5.32 1.21
CA ILE A 20 7.84 -6.13 2.27
C ILE A 20 8.20 -7.62 2.08
N CYS A 21 8.10 -8.14 0.85
CA CYS A 21 8.53 -9.50 0.55
C CYS A 21 10.02 -9.72 0.89
N LYS A 22 10.90 -8.82 0.44
CA LYS A 22 12.33 -8.85 0.75
C LYS A 22 12.60 -8.84 2.27
N ALA A 23 11.96 -7.93 3.01
CA ALA A 23 12.12 -7.80 4.45
C ALA A 23 11.68 -9.09 5.19
N ALA A 24 10.56 -9.70 4.77
CA ALA A 24 10.07 -10.94 5.35
C ALA A 24 10.98 -12.14 5.01
N VAL A 25 11.45 -12.27 3.77
CA VAL A 25 12.43 -13.32 3.38
C VAL A 25 13.70 -13.20 4.20
N ASN A 26 14.20 -11.98 4.44
CA ASN A 26 15.38 -11.76 5.26
C ASN A 26 15.18 -12.16 6.74
N ARG A 27 13.93 -12.33 7.19
CA ARG A 27 13.59 -12.89 8.51
C ARG A 27 13.38 -14.40 8.50
N GLY A 28 13.63 -15.05 7.36
CA GLY A 28 13.40 -16.47 7.18
C GLY A 28 11.92 -16.85 7.15
N TRP A 29 11.03 -15.92 6.81
CA TRP A 29 9.59 -16.20 6.65
C TRP A 29 9.32 -16.85 5.30
N ASP A 30 8.31 -17.71 5.25
CA ASP A 30 7.73 -18.20 4.01
C ASP A 30 6.83 -17.11 3.41
N VAL A 31 7.14 -16.65 2.20
CA VAL A 31 6.47 -15.50 1.57
C VAL A 31 5.80 -15.91 0.28
N THR A 32 4.49 -15.69 0.22
CA THR A 32 3.72 -15.76 -1.03
C THR A 32 3.27 -14.37 -1.43
N SER A 33 3.62 -13.92 -2.62
CA SER A 33 3.09 -12.69 -3.20
C SER A 33 1.93 -13.01 -4.14
N ILE A 34 0.85 -12.24 -4.05
CA ILE A 34 -0.28 -12.34 -4.98
C ILE A 34 -0.38 -11.05 -5.78
N SER A 35 -0.42 -11.17 -7.12
CA SER A 35 -0.67 -10.03 -8.00
C SER A 35 -1.29 -10.47 -9.33
N ARG A 36 -1.87 -9.54 -10.09
CA ARG A 36 -2.47 -9.85 -11.41
C ARG A 36 -1.46 -10.33 -12.45
N SER A 37 -0.18 -9.99 -12.29
CA SER A 37 0.89 -10.36 -13.22
C SER A 37 1.84 -11.42 -12.66
N GLY A 38 1.67 -11.86 -11.41
CA GLY A 38 2.63 -12.74 -10.73
C GLY A 38 3.93 -12.01 -10.38
N GLU A 39 5.05 -12.52 -10.87
CA GLU A 39 6.40 -12.01 -10.59
C GLU A 39 6.55 -10.52 -10.99
N PRO A 40 7.35 -9.71 -10.26
CA PRO A 40 7.57 -8.32 -10.60
C PRO A 40 8.34 -8.17 -11.91
N GLN A 41 7.97 -7.14 -12.68
CA GLN A 41 8.84 -6.64 -13.74
C GLN A 41 9.98 -5.85 -13.09
N TRP A 42 11.12 -6.50 -12.86
CA TRP A 42 12.22 -6.01 -12.01
C TRP A 42 12.69 -4.58 -12.34
N GLN A 43 12.70 -4.22 -13.61
CA GLN A 43 13.01 -2.86 -14.09
C GLN A 43 12.10 -1.75 -13.51
N HIS A 44 10.89 -2.07 -13.03
CA HIS A 44 9.94 -1.10 -12.45
C HIS A 44 10.01 -0.98 -10.92
N VAL A 45 10.80 -1.86 -10.30
CA VAL A 45 10.78 -2.08 -8.84
C VAL A 45 12.18 -2.01 -8.23
N SER A 46 13.19 -2.40 -9.01
CA SER A 46 14.61 -2.40 -8.69
C SER A 46 15.39 -1.54 -9.70
N SER A 47 16.63 -1.20 -9.36
CA SER A 47 17.58 -0.56 -10.27
C SER A 47 18.15 -1.54 -11.31
N SER A 48 17.92 -2.85 -11.15
CA SER A 48 18.30 -3.90 -12.10
C SER A 48 17.07 -4.53 -12.76
N SER A 49 17.23 -4.93 -14.02
CA SER A 49 16.25 -5.75 -14.75
C SER A 49 16.32 -7.23 -14.38
N THR A 50 17.35 -7.67 -13.64
CA THR A 50 17.50 -9.05 -13.17
C THR A 50 16.87 -9.25 -11.79
N PRO A 51 16.26 -10.43 -11.53
CA PRO A 51 15.76 -10.76 -10.20
C PRO A 51 16.90 -10.78 -9.18
N PRO A 52 16.76 -10.11 -8.03
CA PRO A 52 17.70 -10.24 -6.93
C PRO A 52 17.57 -11.62 -6.27
N SER A 53 18.63 -12.11 -5.62
CA SER A 53 18.68 -13.47 -5.07
C SER A 53 17.53 -13.81 -4.11
N TRP A 54 17.14 -12.88 -3.24
CA TRP A 54 16.03 -13.06 -2.30
C TRP A 54 14.68 -13.32 -3.00
N ALA A 55 14.52 -12.88 -4.25
CA ALA A 55 13.26 -13.03 -4.98
C ALA A 55 12.95 -14.48 -5.32
N HIS A 56 13.97 -15.34 -5.38
CA HIS A 56 13.81 -16.78 -5.59
C HIS A 56 13.23 -17.49 -4.35
N SER A 57 13.23 -16.83 -3.19
CA SER A 57 12.61 -17.32 -1.96
C SER A 57 11.17 -16.84 -1.79
N VAL A 58 10.61 -16.16 -2.78
CA VAL A 58 9.21 -15.71 -2.79
C VAL A 58 8.43 -16.53 -3.81
N SER A 59 7.28 -17.06 -3.40
CA SER A 59 6.32 -17.66 -4.33
C SER A 59 5.47 -16.57 -4.98
N TRP A 60 5.61 -16.38 -6.29
CA TRP A 60 4.94 -15.30 -7.03
C TRP A 60 3.67 -15.81 -7.72
N GLU A 61 2.53 -15.63 -7.07
CA GLU A 61 1.24 -16.16 -7.53
C GLU A 61 0.47 -15.14 -8.36
N ARG A 62 -0.06 -15.62 -9.49
CA ARG A 62 -0.88 -14.81 -10.39
C ARG A 62 -2.36 -14.97 -10.04
N ALA A 63 -2.97 -13.95 -9.45
CA ALA A 63 -4.41 -13.91 -9.18
C ALA A 63 -4.97 -12.48 -9.21
N ASP A 64 -6.27 -12.38 -9.45
CA ASP A 64 -7.04 -11.13 -9.32
C ASP A 64 -7.71 -11.07 -7.94
N ILE A 65 -7.47 -9.99 -7.21
CA ILE A 65 -8.04 -9.77 -5.88
C ILE A 65 -9.57 -9.73 -5.92
N PHE A 66 -10.18 -9.32 -7.03
CA PHE A 66 -11.63 -9.33 -7.19
C PHE A 66 -12.20 -10.71 -7.58
N ARG A 67 -11.35 -11.74 -7.63
CA ARG A 67 -11.75 -13.13 -7.90
C ARG A 67 -11.25 -14.05 -6.77
N PRO A 68 -11.89 -14.06 -5.59
CA PRO A 68 -11.48 -14.83 -4.42
C PRO A 68 -11.10 -16.29 -4.70
N ALA A 69 -11.87 -16.98 -5.55
CA ALA A 69 -11.63 -18.37 -5.94
C ALA A 69 -10.20 -18.64 -6.46
N GLN A 70 -9.49 -17.62 -6.95
CA GLN A 70 -8.12 -17.74 -7.46
C GLN A 70 -7.05 -17.75 -6.36
N TYR A 71 -7.33 -17.26 -5.14
CA TYR A 71 -6.31 -17.06 -4.11
C TYR A 71 -6.68 -17.51 -2.71
N ILE A 72 -7.95 -17.81 -2.42
CA ILE A 72 -8.38 -18.21 -1.06
C ILE A 72 -7.64 -19.45 -0.52
N SER A 73 -7.26 -20.38 -1.39
CA SER A 73 -6.48 -21.56 -1.01
C SER A 73 -5.07 -21.18 -0.52
N LEU A 74 -4.50 -20.09 -1.04
CA LEU A 74 -3.18 -19.59 -0.65
C LEU A 74 -3.18 -19.03 0.78
N LEU A 75 -4.33 -18.56 1.27
CA LEU A 75 -4.48 -18.02 2.63
C LEU A 75 -4.41 -19.11 3.71
N GLN A 76 -4.69 -20.37 3.38
CA GLN A 76 -4.77 -21.45 4.37
C GLN A 76 -3.43 -21.64 5.09
N GLY A 77 -3.43 -21.49 6.41
CA GLY A 77 -2.22 -21.67 7.24
C GLY A 77 -1.23 -20.51 7.18
N ALA A 78 -1.61 -19.36 6.62
CA ALA A 78 -0.81 -18.14 6.76
C ALA A 78 -0.97 -17.55 8.17
N ASP A 79 0.13 -17.05 8.75
CA ASP A 79 0.10 -16.28 9.99
C ASP A 79 -0.41 -14.85 9.72
N TYR A 80 0.02 -14.29 8.60
CA TYR A 80 -0.09 -12.87 8.28
C TYR A 80 -0.57 -12.65 6.84
N VAL A 81 -1.46 -11.67 6.66
CA VAL A 81 -1.85 -11.16 5.33
C VAL A 81 -1.64 -9.66 5.30
N ILE A 82 -0.98 -9.14 4.26
CA ILE A 82 -0.81 -7.70 4.03
C ILE A 82 -1.43 -7.29 2.69
N HIS A 83 -2.27 -6.26 2.73
CA HIS A 83 -2.75 -5.57 1.54
C HIS A 83 -1.86 -4.35 1.25
N SER A 84 -1.09 -4.43 0.16
CA SER A 84 -0.20 -3.36 -0.30
C SER A 84 -0.62 -2.81 -1.68
N MET A 85 -1.88 -3.01 -2.07
CA MET A 85 -2.39 -2.53 -3.35
C MET A 85 -2.92 -1.10 -3.22
N GLY A 86 -2.82 -0.35 -4.31
CA GLY A 86 -3.42 0.96 -4.42
C GLY A 86 -3.06 1.65 -5.72
N ILE A 87 -3.85 2.63 -6.10
CA ILE A 87 -3.56 3.53 -7.22
C ILE A 87 -3.50 4.96 -6.72
N LEU A 88 -2.52 5.72 -7.22
CA LEU A 88 -2.41 7.15 -6.97
C LEU A 88 -3.24 7.96 -7.98
N LEU A 89 -3.48 7.42 -9.19
CA LEU A 89 -4.23 8.06 -10.26
C LEU A 89 -5.22 7.05 -10.85
N GLU A 90 -6.46 7.50 -11.08
CA GLU A 90 -7.49 6.70 -11.74
C GLU A 90 -7.23 6.61 -13.25
N ALA A 91 -7.78 5.57 -13.88
CA ALA A 91 -7.51 5.22 -15.28
C ALA A 91 -7.95 6.28 -16.31
N ASP A 92 -8.72 7.29 -15.92
CA ASP A 92 -9.18 8.40 -16.77
C ASP A 92 -8.04 9.35 -17.22
N TYR A 93 -6.81 9.09 -16.77
CA TYR A 93 -5.63 9.89 -17.07
C TYR A 93 -4.96 9.61 -18.44
N LYS A 94 -5.43 8.61 -19.22
CA LYS A 94 -4.82 8.30 -20.54
C LYS A 94 -4.81 9.49 -21.52
N GLY A 95 -5.68 10.48 -21.33
CA GLY A 95 -5.68 11.72 -22.13
C GLY A 95 -4.48 12.66 -21.85
N VAL A 96 -3.83 12.55 -20.69
CA VAL A 96 -2.70 13.42 -20.32
C VAL A 96 -1.35 12.83 -20.75
N LEU A 97 -1.31 11.52 -21.05
CA LEU A 97 -0.15 10.81 -21.62
C LEU A 97 0.03 11.06 -23.14
N SER A 98 -0.80 11.90 -23.76
CA SER A 98 -0.73 12.31 -25.19
C SER A 98 0.50 13.19 -25.52
N GLY A 99 1.45 13.37 -24.60
CA GLY A 99 2.80 13.84 -24.91
C GLY A 99 2.94 15.32 -25.26
N LYS A 100 1.92 16.16 -25.04
CA LYS A 100 1.98 17.59 -25.39
C LYS A 100 2.39 18.54 -24.25
N GLN A 101 2.71 18.07 -23.04
CA GLN A 101 3.02 18.94 -21.88
C GLN A 101 4.06 18.34 -20.89
N SER A 102 4.70 19.22 -20.11
CA SER A 102 5.67 18.88 -19.07
C SER A 102 5.11 17.87 -18.04
N PRO A 103 5.89 16.86 -17.61
CA PRO A 103 5.44 15.84 -16.65
C PRO A 103 4.86 16.40 -15.35
N ILE A 104 5.37 17.55 -14.89
CA ILE A 104 4.93 18.23 -13.65
C ILE A 104 3.54 18.86 -13.82
N ALA A 105 3.30 19.51 -14.97
CA ALA A 105 1.99 20.09 -15.29
C ALA A 105 0.95 18.99 -15.54
N GLY A 106 1.36 17.87 -16.13
CA GLY A 106 0.54 16.67 -16.28
C GLY A 106 0.06 16.13 -14.92
N LEU A 107 0.98 15.99 -13.96
CA LEU A 107 0.66 15.59 -12.59
C LEU A 107 -0.29 16.59 -11.90
N GLN A 108 -0.01 17.89 -11.95
CA GLN A 108 -0.90 18.92 -11.37
C GLN A 108 -2.32 18.84 -11.92
N LYS A 109 -2.47 18.63 -13.24
CA LYS A 109 -3.78 18.48 -13.89
C LYS A 109 -4.45 17.15 -13.57
N ALA A 110 -3.66 16.07 -13.41
CA ALA A 110 -4.10 14.74 -12.96
C ALA A 110 -4.80 14.82 -11.60
N PHE A 111 -4.26 15.65 -10.71
CA PHE A 111 -4.72 15.78 -9.34
C PHE A 111 -5.78 16.87 -9.15
N SER A 112 -5.99 17.77 -10.13
CA SER A 112 -7.03 18.81 -10.08
C SER A 112 -8.39 18.39 -10.67
N ALA A 113 -8.44 17.33 -11.47
CA ALA A 113 -9.65 16.89 -12.18
C ALA A 113 -10.40 15.79 -11.41
N ALA A 114 -11.02 16.12 -10.28
CA ALA A 114 -11.91 15.21 -9.54
C ALA A 114 -13.36 15.70 -9.62
N LYS A 115 -14.13 15.22 -10.60
CA LYS A 115 -15.59 15.45 -10.67
C LYS A 115 -16.30 14.22 -11.26
N GLY A 116 -16.55 13.22 -10.42
CA GLY A 116 -17.37 12.05 -10.76
C GLY A 116 -17.62 11.20 -9.52
N GLN A 117 -18.86 11.21 -9.01
CA GLN A 117 -19.33 10.35 -7.93
C GLN A 117 -19.67 8.95 -8.48
N SER A 118 -19.32 7.89 -7.74
CA SER A 118 -19.92 6.55 -7.92
C SER A 118 -20.74 6.18 -6.67
N PRO A 119 -21.80 5.35 -6.78
CA PRO A 119 -22.75 5.13 -5.69
C PRO A 119 -22.19 4.20 -4.60
N ASN A 120 -22.70 4.39 -3.38
CA ASN A 120 -22.32 3.68 -2.16
C ASN A 120 -22.64 2.15 -2.25
N PRO A 121 -21.69 1.24 -1.99
CA PRO A 121 -21.89 -0.21 -2.13
C PRO A 121 -22.95 -0.83 -1.21
N LEU A 122 -23.37 -0.13 -0.15
CA LEU A 122 -24.34 -0.62 0.83
C LEU A 122 -25.82 -0.46 0.41
N GLU A 123 -26.09 0.15 -0.75
CA GLU A 123 -27.46 0.33 -1.27
C GLU A 123 -27.89 -0.73 -2.32
N ARG A 124 -27.07 -1.76 -2.58
CA ARG A 124 -27.38 -2.80 -3.59
C ARG A 124 -28.38 -3.83 -3.07
N LYS A 125 -29.62 -3.80 -3.58
CA LYS A 125 -30.62 -4.86 -3.40
C LYS A 125 -30.20 -6.16 -4.13
N SER A 126 -30.31 -7.30 -3.44
CA SER A 126 -30.12 -8.67 -3.97
C SER A 126 -31.05 -8.93 -5.16
N GLY A 127 -30.50 -9.33 -6.30
CA GLY A 127 -31.31 -9.82 -7.43
C GLY A 127 -30.63 -9.87 -8.80
N ASN A 128 -29.53 -9.16 -9.03
CA ASN A 128 -28.86 -9.17 -10.34
C ASN A 128 -27.53 -9.91 -10.28
N GLU A 129 -27.48 -11.09 -10.90
CA GLU A 129 -26.22 -11.77 -11.18
C GLU A 129 -25.33 -10.90 -12.09
N PRO A 130 -24.00 -10.92 -11.90
CA PRO A 130 -23.11 -10.05 -12.65
C PRO A 130 -22.93 -10.55 -14.08
N SER A 131 -23.35 -9.74 -15.05
CA SER A 131 -22.77 -9.81 -16.40
C SER A 131 -21.26 -9.53 -16.31
N PRO A 132 -20.39 -10.33 -16.95
CA PRO A 132 -18.96 -10.09 -16.90
C PRO A 132 -18.66 -8.70 -17.48
N PRO A 133 -17.85 -7.86 -16.80
CA PRO A 133 -17.53 -6.54 -17.30
C PRO A 133 -16.78 -6.67 -18.62
N SER A 134 -17.28 -5.96 -19.63
CA SER A 134 -16.59 -5.75 -20.90
C SER A 134 -15.19 -5.15 -20.64
N SER A 135 -14.23 -5.59 -21.45
CA SER A 135 -12.82 -5.19 -21.41
C SER A 135 -12.65 -3.67 -21.30
N GLY A 136 -12.35 -3.16 -20.09
CA GLY A 136 -12.07 -1.74 -19.88
C GLY A 136 -12.58 -1.11 -18.59
N SER A 137 -12.94 -1.86 -17.54
CA SER A 137 -13.38 -1.26 -16.26
C SER A 137 -12.31 -0.31 -15.71
N GLN A 138 -12.65 0.98 -15.66
CA GLN A 138 -11.82 2.02 -15.06
C GLN A 138 -11.55 1.67 -13.59
N LEU A 139 -10.28 1.51 -13.21
CA LEU A 139 -9.92 1.30 -11.81
C LEU A 139 -10.10 2.62 -11.05
N THR A 140 -11.12 2.69 -10.18
CA THR A 140 -11.36 3.84 -9.30
C THR A 140 -10.63 3.66 -7.96
N TYR A 141 -10.50 4.75 -7.20
CA TYR A 141 -9.96 4.69 -5.85
C TYR A 141 -10.81 3.80 -4.95
N GLU A 142 -12.13 3.88 -5.02
CA GLU A 142 -13.04 3.07 -4.20
C GLU A 142 -12.79 1.58 -4.45
N MET A 143 -12.77 1.17 -5.72
CA MET A 143 -12.54 -0.23 -6.06
C MET A 143 -11.16 -0.70 -5.57
N MET A 144 -10.10 0.00 -5.96
CA MET A 144 -8.75 -0.48 -5.75
C MET A 144 -8.23 -0.24 -4.33
N ASN A 145 -8.52 0.89 -3.72
CA ASN A 145 -8.00 1.24 -2.40
C ASN A 145 -8.89 0.67 -1.28
N ARG A 146 -10.23 0.77 -1.42
CA ARG A 146 -11.18 0.40 -0.37
C ARG A 146 -11.74 -1.01 -0.55
N ASP A 147 -12.45 -1.26 -1.65
CA ASP A 147 -13.23 -2.48 -1.83
C ASP A 147 -12.33 -3.71 -1.94
N SER A 148 -11.17 -3.59 -2.59
CA SER A 148 -10.19 -4.68 -2.64
C SER A 148 -9.58 -5.03 -1.27
N ALA A 149 -9.46 -4.04 -0.38
CA ALA A 149 -8.94 -4.23 0.97
C ALA A 149 -9.96 -4.92 1.86
N ILE A 150 -11.21 -4.45 1.82
CA ILE A 150 -12.34 -5.05 2.54
C ILE A 150 -12.57 -6.49 2.07
N LEU A 151 -12.53 -6.72 0.75
CA LEU A 151 -12.70 -8.08 0.20
C LEU A 151 -11.59 -9.02 0.68
N LEU A 152 -10.33 -8.58 0.67
CA LEU A 152 -9.24 -9.40 1.18
C LEU A 152 -9.35 -9.65 2.68
N ALA A 153 -9.70 -8.63 3.47
CA ALA A 153 -9.89 -8.76 4.91
C ALA A 153 -11.00 -9.77 5.24
N LYS A 154 -12.12 -9.73 4.51
CA LYS A 154 -13.21 -10.71 4.62
C LYS A 154 -12.73 -12.14 4.37
N GLU A 155 -11.95 -12.36 3.31
CA GLU A 155 -11.45 -13.71 3.00
C GLU A 155 -10.35 -14.15 3.99
N ALA A 156 -9.55 -13.21 4.52
CA ALA A 156 -8.59 -13.48 5.59
C ALA A 156 -9.27 -13.87 6.91
N GLU A 157 -10.34 -13.19 7.28
CA GLU A 157 -11.15 -13.53 8.46
C GLU A 157 -11.76 -14.94 8.33
N LYS A 158 -12.37 -15.26 7.19
CA LYS A 158 -12.88 -16.61 6.90
C LYS A 158 -11.79 -17.69 6.97
N ALA A 159 -10.59 -17.38 6.50
CA ALA A 159 -9.43 -18.25 6.59
C ALA A 159 -8.80 -18.30 7.99
N LYS A 160 -9.36 -17.57 8.97
CA LYS A 160 -8.91 -17.47 10.37
C LYS A 160 -7.47 -16.98 10.50
N ILE A 161 -7.10 -16.02 9.66
CA ILE A 161 -5.79 -15.36 9.72
C ILE A 161 -5.68 -14.59 11.03
N GLY A 162 -4.55 -14.76 11.73
CA GLY A 162 -4.33 -14.14 13.04
C GLY A 162 -4.07 -12.64 12.96
N THR A 163 -3.47 -12.13 11.88
CA THR A 163 -3.20 -10.70 11.72
C THR A 163 -3.30 -10.24 10.28
N PHE A 164 -4.02 -9.13 10.10
CA PHE A 164 -4.19 -8.46 8.82
C PHE A 164 -3.55 -7.08 8.87
N GLY A 165 -2.71 -6.78 7.88
CA GLY A 165 -2.15 -5.45 7.70
C GLY A 165 -2.70 -4.78 6.43
N TYR A 166 -2.83 -3.46 6.48
CA TYR A 166 -3.27 -2.66 5.36
C TYR A 166 -2.35 -1.45 5.17
N ILE A 167 -1.83 -1.26 3.96
CA ILE A 167 -1.08 -0.07 3.58
C ILE A 167 -2.06 1.03 3.18
N SER A 168 -2.29 1.94 4.12
CA SER A 168 -3.01 3.19 3.95
C SER A 168 -2.05 4.29 3.49
N ALA A 169 -2.29 5.54 3.89
CA ALA A 169 -1.43 6.68 3.66
C ALA A 169 -1.55 7.69 4.82
N ALA A 170 -0.47 8.44 5.06
CA ALA A 170 -0.52 9.64 5.86
C ALA A 170 -1.28 10.75 5.11
N GLY A 171 -1.97 11.61 5.85
CA GLY A 171 -2.43 12.88 5.31
C GLY A 171 -1.25 13.83 5.04
N GLY A 172 -1.49 14.89 4.27
CA GLY A 172 -0.51 15.99 4.12
C GLY A 172 0.55 15.80 3.02
N ALA A 173 0.51 14.74 2.22
CA ALA A 173 1.39 14.69 1.04
C ALA A 173 0.93 15.75 0.01
N PRO A 174 1.86 16.55 -0.55
CA PRO A 174 1.50 17.61 -1.49
C PRO A 174 0.74 17.04 -2.69
N VAL A 175 -0.35 17.71 -3.08
CA VAL A 175 -1.08 17.42 -4.34
C VAL A 175 -1.89 16.11 -4.33
N LEU A 176 -2.03 15.40 -3.20
CA LEU A 176 -2.92 14.23 -3.14
C LEU A 176 -4.41 14.63 -3.07
N PRO A 177 -5.30 14.01 -3.88
CA PRO A 177 -6.73 14.26 -3.79
C PRO A 177 -7.26 13.80 -2.43
N SER A 178 -8.13 14.59 -1.80
CA SER A 178 -8.79 14.19 -0.55
C SER A 178 -9.44 12.81 -0.65
N ARG A 179 -10.08 12.52 -1.79
CA ARG A 179 -10.72 11.23 -2.09
C ARG A 179 -9.77 10.03 -2.02
N TYR A 180 -8.50 10.21 -2.36
CA TYR A 180 -7.50 9.14 -2.21
C TYR A 180 -7.30 8.78 -0.73
N ILE A 181 -7.19 9.78 0.15
CA ILE A 181 -7.03 9.55 1.59
C ILE A 181 -8.32 9.05 2.23
N THR A 182 -9.48 9.63 1.88
CA THR A 182 -10.76 9.22 2.49
C THR A 182 -11.10 7.77 2.15
N THR A 183 -10.91 7.33 0.91
CA THR A 183 -11.15 5.92 0.52
C THR A 183 -10.25 4.94 1.29
N LYS A 184 -8.99 5.30 1.54
CA LYS A 184 -8.09 4.52 2.41
C LYS A 184 -8.59 4.49 3.87
N ARG A 185 -9.05 5.63 4.40
CA ARG A 185 -9.59 5.74 5.77
C ARG A 185 -10.90 4.97 5.96
N GLU A 186 -11.79 4.99 4.98
CA GLU A 186 -13.02 4.20 4.96
C GLU A 186 -12.70 2.70 5.04
N ALA A 187 -11.67 2.24 4.32
CA ALA A 187 -11.25 0.84 4.38
C ALA A 187 -10.80 0.45 5.81
N GLU A 188 -10.02 1.30 6.47
CA GLU A 188 -9.57 1.08 7.85
C GLU A 188 -10.74 0.93 8.81
N GLN A 189 -11.72 1.83 8.72
CA GLN A 189 -12.92 1.83 9.56
C GLN A 189 -13.71 0.53 9.36
N VAL A 190 -14.05 0.21 8.11
CA VAL A 190 -14.83 -1.01 7.81
C VAL A 190 -14.09 -2.26 8.27
N ILE A 191 -12.76 -2.34 8.07
CA ILE A 191 -12.00 -3.52 8.49
C ILE A 191 -11.98 -3.65 10.02
N ALA A 192 -11.82 -2.54 10.75
CA ALA A 192 -11.82 -2.54 12.20
C ALA A 192 -13.19 -2.90 12.80
N ASP A 193 -14.27 -2.38 12.19
CA ASP A 193 -15.63 -2.53 12.70
C ASP A 193 -16.21 -3.91 12.37
N GLU A 194 -16.00 -4.40 11.15
CA GLU A 194 -16.61 -5.66 10.67
C GLU A 194 -15.80 -6.91 11.04
N PHE A 195 -14.48 -6.78 11.25
CA PHE A 195 -13.59 -7.93 11.54
C PHE A 195 -12.82 -7.80 12.87
N PRO A 196 -13.49 -7.51 14.01
CA PRO A 196 -12.83 -7.17 15.27
C PRO A 196 -12.04 -8.32 15.91
N GLN A 197 -12.31 -9.58 15.51
CA GLN A 197 -11.57 -10.76 16.00
C GLN A 197 -10.20 -10.92 15.31
N MET A 198 -10.02 -10.30 14.15
CA MET A 198 -8.77 -10.32 13.40
C MET A 198 -7.93 -9.11 13.78
N ARG A 199 -6.74 -9.33 14.34
CA ARG A 199 -5.84 -8.23 14.71
C ARG A 199 -5.47 -7.44 13.46
N SER A 200 -5.98 -6.22 13.37
CA SER A 200 -5.81 -5.36 12.19
C SER A 200 -4.79 -4.26 12.47
N ILE A 201 -3.88 -4.03 11.52
CA ILE A 201 -2.83 -2.99 11.58
C ILE A 201 -2.94 -2.09 10.35
N PHE A 202 -3.06 -0.79 10.54
CA PHE A 202 -3.25 0.17 9.46
C PHE A 202 -2.03 1.09 9.34
N PHE A 203 -1.14 0.77 8.41
CA PHE A 203 0.09 1.55 8.20
C PHE A 203 -0.22 2.82 7.41
N ARG A 204 0.17 3.99 7.92
CA ARG A 204 -0.09 5.29 7.30
C ARG A 204 1.22 5.92 6.82
N PRO A 205 1.93 5.31 5.84
CA PRO A 205 3.22 5.83 5.38
C PRO A 205 3.07 7.22 4.76
N PRO A 206 4.08 8.10 4.93
CA PRO A 206 4.16 9.35 4.20
C PRO A 206 4.61 9.06 2.76
N PHE A 207 5.00 10.10 2.01
CA PHE A 207 5.63 9.90 0.71
C PHE A 207 6.87 8.98 0.86
N MET A 208 6.88 7.90 0.10
CA MET A 208 7.98 6.93 0.11
C MET A 208 8.91 7.17 -1.07
N TYR A 209 10.21 7.15 -0.82
CA TYR A 209 11.22 7.35 -1.86
C TYR A 209 12.23 6.20 -1.89
N ASP A 210 12.86 6.06 -3.06
CA ASP A 210 13.94 5.12 -3.27
C ASP A 210 14.83 5.53 -4.44
N SER A 211 16.11 5.19 -4.37
CA SER A 211 17.07 5.45 -5.45
C SER A 211 16.76 4.69 -6.74
N SER A 212 16.03 3.57 -6.69
CA SER A 212 15.56 2.84 -7.88
C SER A 212 14.47 3.58 -8.66
N ARG A 213 13.88 4.65 -8.09
CA ARG A 213 12.91 5.50 -8.75
C ARG A 213 13.47 6.92 -8.87
N PRO A 214 14.14 7.26 -9.99
CA PRO A 214 14.88 8.53 -10.11
C PRO A 214 13.99 9.77 -9.95
N PHE A 215 12.70 9.68 -10.25
CA PHE A 215 11.75 10.79 -10.03
C PHE A 215 11.37 11.01 -8.55
N THR A 216 11.46 9.99 -7.69
CA THR A 216 11.05 10.10 -6.28
C THR A 216 12.07 10.83 -5.41
N VAL A 217 13.37 10.76 -5.76
CA VAL A 217 14.44 11.36 -4.97
C VAL A 217 14.40 12.89 -4.98
N PRO A 218 14.27 13.59 -6.14
CA PRO A 218 14.09 15.04 -6.15
C PRO A 218 12.82 15.49 -5.41
N MET A 219 11.72 14.73 -5.53
CA MET A 219 10.47 15.03 -4.84
C MET A 219 10.64 14.92 -3.32
N ALA A 220 11.29 13.85 -2.84
CA ALA A 220 11.59 13.68 -1.42
C ALA A 220 12.46 14.81 -0.87
N ALA A 221 13.48 15.25 -1.62
CA ALA A 221 14.33 16.38 -1.23
C ALA A 221 13.51 17.68 -1.09
N MET A 222 12.62 17.97 -2.04
CA MET A 222 11.71 19.13 -1.97
C MET A 222 10.75 19.03 -0.79
N THR A 223 10.13 17.86 -0.56
CA THR A 223 9.21 17.66 0.57
C THR A 223 9.93 17.79 1.90
N ALA A 224 11.14 17.23 2.04
CA ALA A 224 11.95 17.33 3.25
C ALA A 224 12.34 18.79 3.54
N ALA A 225 12.77 19.54 2.52
CA ALA A 225 13.08 20.96 2.67
C ALA A 225 11.84 21.77 3.10
N GLY A 226 10.67 21.50 2.51
CA GLY A 226 9.40 22.12 2.92
C GLY A 226 8.99 21.79 4.36
N ALA A 227 9.15 20.53 4.78
CA ALA A 227 8.86 20.11 6.15
C ALA A 227 9.77 20.80 7.17
N MET A 228 11.07 20.94 6.86
CA MET A 228 12.03 21.66 7.70
C MET A 228 11.73 23.16 7.78
N PHE A 229 11.39 23.78 6.64
CA PHE A 229 11.05 25.21 6.59
C PHE A 229 9.83 25.52 7.46
N ASN A 230 8.81 24.66 7.43
CA ASN A 230 7.62 24.81 8.27
C ASN A 230 7.92 24.70 9.77
N GLY A 231 8.82 23.77 10.15
CA GLY A 231 9.28 23.63 11.53
C GLY A 231 10.06 24.86 12.04
N LEU A 232 10.72 25.59 11.15
CA LEU A 232 11.46 26.81 11.44
C LEU A 232 10.58 28.07 11.49
N THR A 233 9.51 28.14 10.68
CA THR A 233 8.63 29.31 10.57
C THR A 233 7.35 29.22 11.41
N GLY A 234 7.24 28.24 12.32
CA GLY A 234 6.13 28.16 13.29
C GLY A 234 4.73 28.05 12.68
N GLY A 235 4.57 27.46 11.49
CA GLY A 235 3.25 27.22 10.90
C GLY A 235 2.55 28.43 10.25
N VAL A 236 3.24 29.57 10.04
CA VAL A 236 2.63 30.79 9.46
C VAL A 236 2.31 30.65 7.94
N LEU A 237 2.89 29.67 7.24
CA LEU A 237 2.75 29.46 5.79
C LEU A 237 1.80 28.31 5.41
N ASN A 238 0.71 28.13 6.15
CA ASN A 238 -0.29 27.08 5.90
C ASN A 238 -1.06 27.21 4.55
N SER A 239 -0.90 28.32 3.81
CA SER A 239 -1.73 28.62 2.62
C SER A 239 -1.07 28.40 1.24
N PHE A 240 0.26 28.22 1.14
CA PHE A 240 0.93 28.09 -0.17
C PHE A 240 1.45 26.67 -0.47
N LEU A 241 1.72 25.87 0.57
CA LEU A 241 1.88 24.42 0.49
C LEU A 241 0.97 23.83 1.56
N GLY A 242 -0.02 23.03 1.16
CA GLY A 242 -1.01 22.46 2.07
C GLY A 242 -0.38 21.92 3.36
N ALA A 243 -1.03 22.24 4.48
CA ALA A 243 -0.68 21.89 5.85
C ALA A 243 0.24 20.65 5.99
N ALA A 244 1.42 20.88 6.57
CA ALA A 244 2.30 19.88 7.19
C ALA A 244 2.60 18.61 6.37
N GLY A 245 3.52 18.71 5.41
CA GLY A 245 4.09 17.53 4.76
C GLY A 245 4.90 16.68 5.75
N ALA A 246 4.42 15.47 6.04
CA ALA A 246 5.17 14.50 6.83
C ALA A 246 6.51 14.14 6.15
N LYS A 247 7.57 13.98 6.95
CA LYS A 247 8.92 13.62 6.49
C LYS A 247 8.86 12.38 5.60
N PRO A 248 9.38 12.43 4.35
CA PRO A 248 9.43 11.26 3.49
C PRO A 248 10.23 10.12 4.11
N LEU A 249 9.79 8.89 3.92
CA LEU A 249 10.46 7.68 4.41
C LEU A 249 11.05 6.86 3.27
N LYS A 250 12.16 6.18 3.53
CA LYS A 250 12.68 5.17 2.59
C LYS A 250 11.71 4.00 2.55
N ALA A 251 11.45 3.48 1.35
CA ALA A 251 10.51 2.36 1.20
C ALA A 251 10.99 1.08 1.93
N ASP A 252 12.30 0.81 1.98
CA ASP A 252 12.83 -0.32 2.77
C ASP A 252 12.58 -0.13 4.28
N LEU A 253 12.67 1.09 4.81
CA LEU A 253 12.36 1.39 6.21
C LEU A 253 10.90 1.09 6.54
N VAL A 254 9.98 1.52 5.65
CA VAL A 254 8.54 1.21 5.81
C VAL A 254 8.31 -0.28 5.75
N ALA A 255 8.97 -1.00 4.84
CA ALA A 255 8.86 -2.46 4.77
C ALA A 255 9.35 -3.16 6.05
N ASP A 256 10.49 -2.75 6.60
CA ASP A 256 11.01 -3.28 7.85
C ASP A 256 10.05 -3.03 9.02
N ALA A 257 9.46 -1.83 9.09
CA ALA A 257 8.44 -1.49 10.10
C ALA A 257 7.19 -2.36 9.97
N VAL A 258 6.73 -2.64 8.74
CA VAL A 258 5.58 -3.51 8.47
C VAL A 258 5.83 -4.92 8.99
N VAL A 259 6.96 -5.53 8.63
CA VAL A 259 7.28 -6.89 9.06
C VAL A 259 7.48 -6.95 10.58
N GLU A 260 8.06 -5.92 11.21
CA GLU A 260 8.13 -5.80 12.68
C GLU A 260 6.76 -5.79 13.34
N ALA A 261 5.87 -4.91 12.89
CA ALA A 261 4.53 -4.77 13.45
C ALA A 261 3.69 -6.05 13.29
N LEU A 262 3.81 -6.75 12.16
CA LEU A 262 3.10 -8.02 11.95
C LEU A 262 3.50 -9.08 13.00
N GLN A 263 4.76 -9.11 13.41
CA GLN A 263 5.24 -10.06 14.41
C GLN A 263 4.93 -9.65 15.85
N ASP A 264 4.89 -8.34 16.11
CA ASP A 264 4.68 -7.79 17.45
C ASP A 264 3.20 -7.86 17.84
N ALA A 265 2.85 -8.72 18.79
CA ALA A 265 1.46 -8.96 19.20
C ALA A 265 0.79 -7.74 19.84
N GLU A 266 1.57 -6.80 20.39
CA GLU A 266 1.07 -5.58 21.04
C GLU A 266 0.70 -4.49 20.03
N VAL A 267 1.16 -4.62 18.78
CA VAL A 267 0.92 -3.62 17.73
C VAL A 267 -0.42 -3.89 17.06
N SER A 268 -1.32 -2.92 17.12
CA SER A 268 -2.63 -2.98 16.45
C SER A 268 -3.15 -1.58 16.12
N GLY A 269 -4.13 -1.51 15.23
CA GLY A 269 -4.76 -0.25 14.84
C GLY A 269 -3.87 0.63 13.94
N PRO A 270 -4.16 1.95 13.91
CA PRO A 270 -3.40 2.90 13.09
C PRO A 270 -1.96 3.07 13.52
N ILE A 271 -1.03 2.94 12.58
CA ILE A 271 0.41 3.18 12.78
C ILE A 271 0.84 4.42 11.99
N GLU A 272 1.17 5.48 12.73
CA GLU A 272 1.61 6.76 12.19
C GLU A 272 3.13 6.78 11.97
N VAL A 273 3.62 7.84 11.30
CA VAL A 273 5.03 8.00 10.90
C VAL A 273 6.04 7.77 12.04
N PRO A 274 5.88 8.36 13.25
CA PRO A 274 6.84 8.16 14.32
C PRO A 274 6.93 6.70 14.80
N GLN A 275 5.78 6.02 14.89
CA GLN A 275 5.72 4.61 15.29
C GLN A 275 6.38 3.72 14.23
N MET A 276 6.22 4.01 12.93
CA MET A 276 6.94 3.27 11.89
C MET A 276 8.46 3.43 11.99
N GLU A 277 8.97 4.64 12.28
CA GLU A 277 10.41 4.86 12.49
C GLU A 277 10.93 4.07 13.71
N GLU A 278 10.16 4.01 14.79
CA GLU A 278 10.48 3.21 15.99
C GLU A 278 10.51 1.70 15.68
N LEU A 279 9.50 1.19 14.99
CA LEU A 279 9.40 -0.21 14.58
C LEU A 279 10.54 -0.61 13.64
N ALA A 280 10.90 0.24 12.68
CA ALA A 280 12.06 0.00 11.82
C ALA A 280 13.38 -0.02 12.63
N SER A 281 13.53 0.87 13.60
CA SER A 281 14.69 0.90 14.49
C SER A 281 14.76 -0.34 15.38
N LYS A 282 13.61 -0.88 15.80
CA LYS A 282 13.50 -2.16 16.51
C LYS A 282 13.90 -3.35 15.62
N SER A 283 13.43 -3.37 14.37
CA SER A 283 13.80 -4.36 13.36
C SER A 283 15.33 -4.40 13.15
N TRP A 284 15.95 -3.23 12.94
CA TRP A 284 17.39 -3.10 12.72
C TRP A 284 18.23 -3.58 13.92
N ARG A 285 17.81 -3.24 15.14
CA ARG A 285 18.49 -3.73 16.36
C ARG A 285 18.44 -5.26 16.47
N ARG A 286 17.36 -5.90 16.01
CA ARG A 286 17.23 -7.35 16.07
C ARG A 286 18.12 -8.07 15.05
N THR A 287 18.37 -7.48 13.88
CA THR A 287 19.22 -8.12 12.85
C THR A 287 20.72 -7.98 13.12
N MET A 288 21.12 -7.16 14.09
CA MET A 288 22.52 -7.00 14.52
C MET A 288 22.97 -7.95 15.64
N VAL A 289 22.02 -8.63 16.30
CA VAL A 289 22.27 -9.57 17.41
C VAL A 289 22.12 -10.99 16.89
#